data_AF-A0A222WGH7-F1
#
_entry.id   AF-A0A222WGH7-F1
#
_cell.length_a   1.000
_cell.length_b   1.000
_cell.length_c   1.000
_cell.angle_alpha   90.00
_cell.angle_beta   90.00
_cell.angle_gamma   90.00
#
_symmetry.space_group_name_H-M   'P 1'
#
loop_
_entity.id
_entity.type
_entity.pdbx_description
1 polymer ?
#
loop_
_entity_poly.entity_id
_entity_poly.type
_entity_poly.pdbx_seq_one_letter_code
_entity_poly.pdbx_strand_id
1 'polypeptide(L)'
;MAQQETWLIKHAVTGRSFADSRKQVFDCRLETTDGLFCFTLQELPRETAEAIVRYSGELNVFRFVTPEDKSIVKHWYYVTPESVKYNDQTGELTLEADSKIEYHPEEYWGD
;
A
#
# COMPACT_ATOMS: atom_id res chain seq x y z
N MET A 1 -23.00 -1.57 -6.78
CA MET A 1 -21.76 -2.28 -7.17
C MET A 1 -20.73 -1.99 -6.08
N ALA A 2 -19.93 -2.95 -5.63
CA ALA A 2 -19.06 -2.70 -4.48
C ALA A 2 -17.99 -1.62 -4.79
N GLN A 3 -17.59 -0.85 -3.77
CA GLN A 3 -16.41 0.01 -3.80
C GLN A 3 -15.20 -0.79 -4.33
N GLN A 4 -14.52 -0.28 -5.36
CA GLN A 4 -13.31 -0.91 -5.88
C GLN A 4 -12.08 -0.34 -5.17
N GLU A 5 -11.21 -1.23 -4.72
CA GLU A 5 -9.97 -0.87 -4.04
C GLU A 5 -8.78 -1.52 -4.75
N THR A 6 -7.69 -0.75 -4.91
CA THR A 6 -6.43 -1.29 -5.42
C THR A 6 -5.24 -0.77 -4.62
N TRP A 7 -4.20 -1.60 -4.57
CA TRP A 7 -3.00 -1.41 -3.77
C TRP A 7 -1.76 -1.40 -4.65
N LEU A 8 -0.83 -0.49 -4.35
CA LEU A 8 0.46 -0.40 -5.03
C LEU A 8 1.57 -0.12 -4.02
N ILE A 9 2.52 -1.03 -3.95
CA ILE A 9 3.78 -0.85 -3.22
C ILE A 9 4.88 -0.72 -4.27
N LYS A 10 5.65 0.37 -4.20
CA LYS A 10 6.75 0.62 -5.13
C LYS A 10 7.92 1.30 -4.45
N HIS A 11 9.08 1.17 -5.08
CA HIS A 11 10.27 1.90 -4.70
C HIS A 11 10.08 3.39 -4.96
N ALA A 12 10.32 4.22 -3.94
CA ALA A 12 10.10 5.65 -3.99
C ALA A 12 11.04 6.35 -4.97
N VAL A 13 12.31 5.90 -5.04
CA VAL A 13 13.34 6.56 -5.83
C VAL A 13 13.31 6.13 -7.29
N THR A 14 13.25 4.82 -7.56
CA THR A 14 13.32 4.31 -8.95
C THR A 14 11.96 4.13 -9.62
N GLY A 15 10.87 4.22 -8.84
CA GLY A 15 9.52 3.97 -9.33
C GLY A 15 9.19 2.50 -9.64
N ARG A 16 10.13 1.56 -9.41
CA ARG A 16 9.91 0.13 -9.60
C ARG A 16 8.76 -0.36 -8.73
N SER A 17 7.74 -0.96 -9.33
CA SER A 17 6.66 -1.65 -8.61
C SER A 17 7.19 -2.93 -7.95
N PHE A 18 6.85 -3.14 -6.69
CA PHE A 18 7.05 -4.40 -5.97
C PHE A 18 5.77 -5.23 -5.96
N ALA A 19 4.63 -4.62 -5.58
CA ALA A 19 3.33 -5.26 -5.58
C ALA A 19 2.28 -4.31 -6.17
N ASP A 20 1.42 -4.81 -7.06
CA ASP A 20 0.34 -4.04 -7.69
C ASP A 20 -0.90 -4.93 -7.84
N SER A 21 -1.95 -4.67 -7.07
CA SER A 21 -3.13 -5.55 -7.00
C SER A 21 -3.94 -5.57 -8.30
N ARG A 22 -3.59 -4.69 -9.26
CA ARG A 22 -4.15 -4.69 -10.62
C ARG A 22 -3.45 -5.67 -11.56
N LYS A 23 -2.25 -6.13 -11.19
CA LYS A 23 -1.38 -6.99 -12.02
C LYS A 23 -1.16 -8.37 -11.42
N GLN A 24 -1.32 -8.49 -10.11
CA GLN A 24 -1.16 -9.74 -9.36
C GLN A 24 -2.19 -9.80 -8.24
N VAL A 25 -2.53 -11.02 -7.82
CA VAL A 25 -3.40 -11.27 -6.68
C VAL A 25 -2.55 -11.29 -5.41
N PHE A 26 -3.01 -10.60 -4.37
CA PHE A 26 -2.53 -10.71 -2.99
C PHE A 26 -3.60 -10.09 -2.09
N ASP A 27 -3.63 -10.55 -0.84
CA ASP A 27 -4.48 -9.96 0.18
C ASP A 27 -3.77 -8.81 0.86
N CYS A 28 -4.50 -7.72 1.08
CA CYS A 28 -4.03 -6.56 1.84
C CYS A 28 -5.14 -6.12 2.79
N ARG A 29 -4.88 -6.25 4.09
CA ARG A 29 -5.74 -5.71 5.14
C ARG A 29 -5.10 -4.46 5.71
N LEU A 30 -5.91 -3.40 5.83
CA LEU A 30 -5.55 -2.17 6.51
C LEU A 30 -6.42 -2.02 7.75
N GLU A 31 -5.78 -1.86 8.90
CA GLU A 31 -6.41 -1.51 10.17
C GLU A 31 -5.90 -0.15 10.63
N THR A 32 -6.73 0.59 11.37
CA THR A 32 -6.32 1.86 11.98
C THR A 32 -6.48 1.74 13.49
N THR A 33 -5.38 1.82 14.21
CA THR A 33 -5.31 1.65 15.66
C THR A 33 -4.53 2.83 16.24
N ASP A 34 -5.15 3.60 17.13
CA ASP A 34 -4.53 4.75 17.80
C ASP A 34 -3.87 5.77 16.85
N GLY A 35 -4.43 5.92 15.64
CA GLY A 35 -3.90 6.82 14.61
C GLY A 35 -2.79 6.24 13.74
N LEU A 36 -2.33 5.01 14.01
CA LEU A 36 -1.42 4.25 13.17
C LEU A 36 -2.18 3.44 12.12
N PHE A 37 -1.63 3.37 10.92
CA PHE A 37 -2.11 2.52 9.83
C PHE A 37 -1.30 1.23 9.82
N CYS A 38 -1.92 0.12 10.20
CA CYS A 38 -1.30 -1.20 10.22
C CYS A 38 -1.73 -1.98 8.98
N PHE A 39 -0.76 -2.39 8.18
CA PHE A 39 -0.99 -3.18 6.97
C PHE A 39 -0.54 -4.61 7.21
N THR A 40 -1.36 -5.54 6.77
CA THR A 40 -1.05 -6.97 6.72
C THR A 40 -1.27 -7.46 5.30
N LEU A 41 -0.19 -7.91 4.66
CA LEU A 41 -0.19 -8.46 3.32
C LEU A 41 0.10 -9.95 3.35
N GLN A 42 -0.67 -10.72 2.58
CA GLN A 42 -0.50 -12.17 2.45
C GLN A 42 -0.55 -12.56 0.97
N GLU A 43 -0.09 -13.77 0.67
CA GLU A 43 -0.03 -14.35 -0.68
C GLU A 43 0.90 -13.63 -1.67
N LEU A 44 1.75 -12.72 -1.19
CA LEU A 44 2.84 -12.18 -2.00
C LEU A 44 3.91 -13.26 -2.26
N PRO A 45 4.52 -13.30 -3.46
CA PRO A 45 5.72 -14.10 -3.68
C PRO A 45 6.79 -13.73 -2.65
N ARG A 46 7.47 -14.73 -2.08
CA ARG A 46 8.48 -14.53 -1.05
C ARG A 46 9.55 -13.53 -1.48
N GLU A 47 10.05 -13.61 -2.72
CA GLU A 47 11.07 -12.66 -3.20
C GLU A 47 10.55 -11.22 -3.28
N THR A 48 9.24 -11.02 -3.45
CA THR A 48 8.61 -9.71 -3.45
C THR A 48 8.54 -9.16 -2.03
N ALA A 49 8.10 -9.96 -1.06
CA ALA A 49 8.08 -9.56 0.34
C ALA A 49 9.48 -9.23 0.87
N GLU A 50 10.48 -10.06 0.55
CA GLU A 50 11.89 -9.82 0.91
C GLU A 50 12.44 -8.55 0.25
N ALA A 51 12.07 -8.26 -1.00
CA ALA A 51 12.43 -7.00 -1.64
C ALA A 51 11.80 -5.79 -0.92
N ILE A 52 10.53 -5.89 -0.53
CA ILE A 52 9.84 -4.81 0.19
C ILE A 52 10.53 -4.54 1.55
N VAL A 53 10.88 -5.59 2.31
CA VAL A 53 11.66 -5.47 3.56
C VAL A 53 13.02 -4.82 3.28
N ARG A 54 13.73 -5.29 2.25
CA ARG A 54 15.07 -4.78 1.89
C ARG A 54 15.07 -3.29 1.56
N TYR A 55 14.02 -2.80 0.91
CA TYR A 55 13.89 -1.40 0.49
C TYR A 55 12.96 -0.60 1.42
N SER A 56 12.78 -1.02 2.67
CA SER A 56 11.82 -0.42 3.61
C SER A 56 12.00 1.08 3.82
N GLY A 57 13.24 1.59 3.76
CA GLY A 57 13.57 3.01 3.86
C GLY A 57 13.14 3.88 2.67
N GLU A 58 12.74 3.24 1.57
CA GLU A 58 12.45 3.90 0.29
C GLU A 58 11.14 3.35 -0.31
N LEU A 59 10.12 3.14 0.52
CA LEU A 59 8.81 2.65 0.08
C LEU A 59 7.79 3.76 -0.11
N ASN A 60 7.02 3.63 -1.18
CA ASN A 60 5.72 4.28 -1.29
C ASN A 60 4.62 3.22 -1.30
N VAL A 61 3.65 3.38 -0.39
CA VAL A 61 2.44 2.55 -0.32
C VAL A 61 1.24 3.40 -0.71
N PHE A 62 0.54 2.98 -1.76
CA PHE A 62 -0.65 3.65 -2.26
C PHE A 62 -1.88 2.76 -2.16
N ARG A 63 -2.99 3.39 -1.76
CA ARG A 63 -4.34 2.83 -1.83
C ARG A 63 -5.17 3.72 -2.74
N PHE A 64 -5.79 3.12 -3.75
CA PHE A 64 -6.72 3.82 -4.61
C PHE A 64 -8.11 3.26 -4.37
N VAL A 65 -9.04 4.15 -4.01
CA VAL A 65 -10.43 3.79 -3.71
C VAL A 65 -11.31 4.47 -4.73
N THR A 66 -12.10 3.71 -5.47
CA THR A 66 -13.12 4.22 -6.38
C THR A 66 -14.49 3.98 -5.76
N PRO A 67 -15.13 5.00 -5.16
CA PRO A 67 -16.51 4.91 -4.69
C PRO A 67 -17.45 4.79 -5.90
N GLU A 68 -18.66 4.24 -5.70
CA GLU A 68 -19.60 3.93 -6.80
C GLU A 68 -19.86 5.09 -7.77
N ASP A 69 -19.98 6.32 -7.25
CA ASP A 69 -20.36 7.51 -8.02
C ASP A 69 -19.41 8.69 -7.79
N LYS A 70 -18.14 8.42 -7.43
CA LYS A 70 -17.16 9.49 -7.16
C LYS A 70 -15.85 9.22 -7.86
N SER A 71 -15.06 10.27 -8.02
CA SER A 71 -13.69 10.16 -8.50
C SER A 71 -12.85 9.29 -7.57
N ILE A 72 -11.80 8.72 -8.14
CA ILE A 72 -10.82 7.91 -7.41
C ILE A 72 -10.15 8.75 -6.32
N VAL A 73 -10.11 8.25 -5.09
CA VAL A 73 -9.35 8.85 -3.99
C VAL A 73 -8.04 8.10 -3.85
N LYS A 74 -6.91 8.81 -3.97
CA LYS A 74 -5.57 8.25 -3.81
C LYS A 74 -5.06 8.57 -2.42
N HIS A 75 -4.72 7.55 -1.66
CA HIS A 75 -4.03 7.67 -0.38
C HIS A 75 -2.58 7.25 -0.56
N TRP A 76 -1.66 8.04 -0.01
CA TRP A 76 -0.23 7.73 0.06
C TRP A 76 0.16 7.65 1.53
N TYR A 77 0.62 6.50 1.97
CA TYR A 77 1.06 6.25 3.34
C TYR A 77 2.59 6.34 3.46
N TYR A 78 3.06 7.04 4.48
CA TYR A 78 4.47 7.14 4.83
C TYR A 78 4.83 6.01 5.79
N VAL A 79 5.50 4.99 5.26
CA VAL A 79 5.83 3.77 6.00
C VAL A 79 7.01 4.03 6.93
N THR A 80 6.88 3.57 8.18
CA THR A 80 7.99 3.54 9.14
C THR A 80 8.91 2.37 8.78
N PRO A 81 10.17 2.58 8.35
CA PRO A 81 11.01 1.53 7.78
C PRO A 81 11.23 0.32 8.72
N GLU A 82 11.34 0.56 10.02
CA GLU A 82 11.58 -0.46 11.05
C GLU A 82 10.35 -1.34 11.33
N SER A 83 9.17 -0.91 10.89
CA SER A 83 7.92 -1.66 11.03
C SER A 83 7.78 -2.76 9.98
N VAL A 84 8.51 -2.66 8.86
CA VAL A 84 8.36 -3.56 7.71
C VAL A 84 8.99 -4.92 8.02
N LYS A 85 8.15 -5.94 8.23
CA LYS A 85 8.59 -7.27 8.68
C LYS A 85 7.91 -8.35 7.87
N TYR A 86 8.67 -9.35 7.44
CA TYR A 86 8.14 -10.55 6.81
C TYR A 86 8.30 -11.75 7.75
N ASN A 87 7.22 -12.51 7.93
CA ASN A 87 7.21 -13.74 8.71
C ASN A 87 7.20 -14.95 7.78
N ASP A 88 8.34 -15.63 7.66
CA ASP A 88 8.52 -16.83 6.84
C ASP A 88 7.59 -18.00 7.21
N GLN A 89 7.11 -18.06 8.45
CA GLN A 89 6.26 -19.16 8.91
C GLN A 89 4.80 -18.97 8.47
N THR A 90 4.33 -17.73 8.42
CA THR A 90 2.94 -17.39 8.07
C THR A 90 2.79 -16.85 6.65
N GLY A 91 3.89 -16.49 5.99
CA GLY A 91 3.86 -15.83 4.69
C GLY A 91 3.34 -14.39 4.75
N GLU A 92 3.39 -13.78 5.93
CA GLU A 92 2.79 -12.47 6.20
C GLU A 92 3.84 -11.36 6.16
N LEU A 93 3.56 -10.32 5.38
CA LEU A 93 4.30 -9.06 5.40
C LEU A 93 3.49 -8.02 6.16
N THR A 94 4.03 -7.49 7.25
CA THR A 94 3.45 -6.39 8.00
C THR A 94 4.24 -5.11 7.82
N LEU A 95 3.56 -3.97 7.83
CA LEU A 95 4.17 -2.64 7.84
C LEU A 95 3.21 -1.63 8.46
N GLU A 96 3.77 -0.57 9.04
CA GLU A 96 3.04 0.49 9.71
C GLU A 96 3.35 1.84 9.06
N ALA A 97 2.36 2.73 9.05
CA ALA A 97 2.53 4.13 8.68
C ALA A 97 1.90 5.03 9.75
N ASP A 98 2.58 6.12 10.07
CA ASP A 98 2.11 7.11 11.06
C ASP A 98 1.33 8.27 10.43
N SER A 99 1.40 8.38 9.10
CA SER A 99 0.85 9.51 8.36
C SER A 99 0.45 9.11 6.94
N LYS A 100 -0.51 9.85 6.39
CA LYS A 100 -0.95 9.72 5.00
C LYS A 100 -1.20 11.09 4.37
N ILE A 101 -1.04 11.17 3.06
CA ILE A 101 -1.67 12.23 2.25
C ILE A 101 -2.80 11.63 1.45
N GLU A 102 -3.92 12.34 1.41
CA GLU A 102 -5.06 12.03 0.59
C GLU A 102 -5.09 13.01 -0.59
N TYR A 103 -5.28 12.49 -1.79
CA TYR A 103 -5.39 13.25 -3.02
C TYR A 103 -6.72 12.92 -3.70
N HIS A 104 -7.49 13.94 -3.98
CA HIS A 104 -8.68 13.87 -4.84
C HIS A 104 -8.27 14.44 -6.20
N PRO A 105 -8.04 13.62 -7.23
CA PRO A 105 -7.55 14.09 -8.53
C PRO A 105 -8.45 15.14 -9.18
N GLU A 106 -9.75 15.12 -8.88
CA GLU A 106 -10.71 16.15 -9.32
C GLU A 106 -10.35 17.57 -8.84
N GLU A 107 -9.66 17.71 -7.71
CA GLU A 107 -9.24 19.02 -7.18
C GLU A 107 -8.04 19.62 -7.92
N TYR A 108 -7.31 18.81 -8.69
CA TYR A 108 -6.07 19.22 -9.37
C TYR A 108 -6.19 19.23 -10.90
N TRP A 109 -7.14 18.49 -11.45
CA TRP A 109 -7.41 18.40 -12.88
C TRP A 109 -8.84 18.87 -13.17
N GLY A 110 -9.13 20.12 -12.82
CA GLY A 110 -10.37 20.80 -13.15
C GLY A 110 -10.14 21.92 -14.16
N ASP A 111 -10.24 21.58 -15.45
CA ASP A 111 -10.95 22.31 -16.52
C ASP A 111 -11.10 21.38 -17.74
#